data_AF-R9KAG8-F1
#
_entry.id   AF-R9KAG8-F1
#
_cell.length_a   1.000
_cell.length_b   1.000
_cell.length_c   1.000
_cell.angle_alpha   90.00
_cell.angle_beta   90.00
_cell.angle_gamma   90.00
#
_symmetry.space_group_name_H-M   'P 1'
#
loop_
_entity.id
_entity.type
_entity.pdbx_description
1 polymer ?
#
loop_
_entity_poly.entity_id
_entity_poly.type
_entity_poly.pdbx_seq_one_letter_code
_entity_poly.pdbx_strand_id
1 'polypeptide(L)'
;MQSYKIEMKESALPVLLTKSILYNLIHRIGNHRRLESRIEAEALLEIPYIKYLLDVFRSNPEFFTAFQIPAAVCLNPEVIYRLFSDQFQMLTMDGEKCFEQVKMLKQDSRIKYCFKCSIHFYRVCNSDPKALDLSSFT
;
A
#
# COMPACT_ATOMS: atom_id res chain seq x y z
N MET A 1 6.24 11.64 23.72
CA MET A 1 5.56 11.50 22.41
C MET A 1 4.71 10.25 22.47
N GLN A 2 3.47 10.33 22.01
CA GLN A 2 2.62 9.15 21.84
C GLN A 2 3.07 8.44 20.56
N SER A 3 3.31 7.13 20.63
CA SER A 3 3.66 6.31 19.46
C SER A 3 2.42 5.55 19.03
N TYR A 4 2.08 5.62 17.76
CA TYR A 4 0.94 4.95 17.14
C TYR A 4 1.44 3.71 16.41
N LYS A 5 0.74 2.59 16.53
CA LYS A 5 1.16 1.34 15.89
C LYS A 5 0.32 1.09 14.66
N ILE A 6 0.96 0.99 13.49
CA ILE A 6 0.29 0.51 12.28
C ILE A 6 0.40 -1.00 12.22
N GLU A 7 -0.70 -1.66 11.87
CA GLU A 7 -0.78 -3.10 11.73
C GLU A 7 -1.49 -3.45 10.41
N MET A 8 -1.13 -4.59 9.86
CA MET A 8 -1.91 -5.24 8.79
C MET A 8 -2.73 -6.34 9.45
N LYS A 9 -4.05 -6.36 9.23
CA LYS A 9 -4.88 -7.47 9.72
C LYS A 9 -4.31 -8.80 9.25
N GLU A 10 -4.34 -9.81 10.13
CA GLU A 10 -3.80 -11.14 9.88
C GLU A 10 -4.17 -11.63 8.47
N SER A 11 -3.16 -11.67 7.61
CA SER A 11 -3.27 -12.22 6.27
C SER A 11 -2.48 -13.52 6.28
N ALA A 12 -3.09 -14.59 5.80
CA ALA A 12 -2.37 -15.83 5.52
C ALA A 12 -1.36 -15.68 4.36
N LEU A 13 -1.31 -14.50 3.74
CA LEU A 13 -0.45 -14.17 2.60
C LEU A 13 0.72 -13.28 3.05
N PRO A 14 1.89 -13.38 2.39
CA PRO A 14 3.03 -12.55 2.73
C PRO A 14 2.72 -11.06 2.58
N VAL A 15 3.26 -10.26 3.50
CA VAL A 15 3.17 -8.80 3.49
C VAL A 15 3.94 -8.27 2.27
N LEU A 16 3.26 -7.62 1.32
CA LEU A 16 3.91 -7.03 0.14
C LEU A 16 4.19 -5.54 0.33
N LEU A 17 3.41 -4.89 1.20
CA LEU A 17 3.68 -3.54 1.69
C LEU A 17 4.92 -3.52 2.57
N THR A 18 6.05 -3.18 1.98
CA THR A 18 7.28 -2.93 2.73
C THR A 18 7.20 -1.62 3.52
N LYS A 19 8.06 -1.49 4.54
CA LYS A 19 8.22 -0.25 5.31
C LYS A 19 8.49 0.97 4.44
N SER A 20 9.28 0.83 3.37
CA SER A 20 9.61 1.96 2.49
C SER A 20 8.39 2.46 1.71
N ILE A 21 7.55 1.54 1.23
CA ILE A 21 6.30 1.88 0.51
C ILE A 21 5.35 2.63 1.44
N LEU A 22 5.18 2.12 2.66
CA LEU A 22 4.31 2.74 3.65
C LEU A 22 4.83 4.10 4.11
N TYR A 23 6.14 4.23 4.31
CA TYR A 23 6.77 5.51 4.63
C TYR A 23 6.54 6.55 3.54
N ASN A 24 6.72 6.17 2.27
CA ASN A 24 6.45 7.03 1.12
C ASN A 24 4.98 7.48 1.08
N LEU A 25 4.05 6.57 1.39
CA LEU A 25 2.62 6.90 1.47
C LEU A 25 2.33 7.91 2.58
N ILE A 26 2.79 7.64 3.81
CA ILE A 26 2.62 8.53 4.98
C ILE A 26 3.18 9.91 4.68
N HIS A 27 4.41 9.99 4.17
CA HIS A 27 5.06 11.25 3.87
C HIS A 27 4.30 12.03 2.79
N ARG A 28 3.78 11.33 1.76
CA ARG A 28 2.94 11.97 0.75
C ARG A 28 1.66 12.51 1.36
N ILE A 29 0.91 11.71 2.13
CA ILE A 29 -0.33 12.15 2.80
C ILE A 29 -0.08 13.35 3.72
N GLY A 30 1.00 13.32 4.51
CA GLY A 30 1.40 14.41 5.40
C GLY A 30 1.72 15.72 4.69
N ASN A 31 2.09 15.67 3.41
CA ASN A 31 2.31 16.85 2.57
C ASN A 31 1.05 17.35 1.84
N HIS A 32 -0.10 16.68 2.00
CA HIS A 32 -1.37 17.09 1.39
C HIS A 32 -2.23 17.86 2.39
N ARG A 33 -2.96 18.87 1.88
CA ARG A 33 -3.89 19.69 2.68
C ARG A 33 -5.30 19.10 2.80
N ARG A 34 -5.53 17.88 2.28
CA ARG A 34 -6.86 17.26 2.18
C ARG A 34 -6.81 15.80 2.61
N LEU A 35 -7.90 15.34 3.22
CA LEU A 35 -8.12 13.94 3.63
C LEU A 35 -8.09 12.96 2.45
N GLU A 36 -8.43 13.46 1.26
CA GLU A 36 -8.31 12.72 0.02
C GLU A 36 -6.98 13.01 -0.67
N SER A 37 -6.19 11.96 -0.87
CA SER A 37 -4.90 12.02 -1.55
C SER A 37 -4.93 11.20 -2.83
N ARG A 38 -4.47 11.80 -3.93
CA ARG A 38 -4.28 11.12 -5.22
C ARG A 38 -2.79 10.97 -5.45
N ILE A 39 -2.31 9.73 -5.47
CA ILE A 39 -0.88 9.42 -5.52
C ILE A 39 -0.63 8.46 -6.68
N GLU A 40 0.31 8.81 -7.55
CA GLU A 40 0.79 7.91 -8.62
C GLU A 40 1.42 6.67 -7.99
N ALA A 41 1.13 5.49 -8.53
CA ALA A 41 1.60 4.23 -7.96
C ALA A 41 3.13 4.12 -7.98
N GLU A 42 3.76 4.65 -9.03
CA GLU A 42 5.21 4.75 -9.20
C GLU A 42 5.90 5.58 -8.12
N ALA A 43 5.12 6.42 -7.43
CA ALA A 43 5.57 7.29 -6.35
C ALA A 43 5.59 6.57 -4.99
N LEU A 44 4.96 5.39 -4.91
CA LEU A 44 4.91 4.50 -3.75
C LEU A 44 5.77 3.25 -3.97
N LEU A 45 5.77 2.74 -5.21
CA LEU A 45 6.38 1.49 -5.63
C LEU A 45 7.31 1.76 -6.81
N GLU A 46 8.56 1.31 -6.75
CA GLU A 46 9.46 1.44 -7.89
C GLU A 46 9.07 0.45 -9.00
N ILE A 47 8.93 0.92 -10.24
CA ILE A 47 8.59 0.06 -11.39
C ILE A 47 9.56 -1.14 -11.53
N PRO A 48 10.89 -0.98 -11.39
CA PRO A 48 11.82 -2.10 -11.40
C PRO A 48 11.54 -3.13 -10.28
N TYR A 49 11.16 -2.67 -9.09
CA TYR A 49 10.80 -3.54 -7.96
C TYR A 49 9.52 -4.34 -8.24
N ILE A 50 8.52 -3.72 -8.87
CA ILE A 50 7.29 -4.41 -9.30
C ILE A 50 7.61 -5.54 -10.30
N LYS A 51 8.50 -5.28 -11.27
CA LYS A 51 8.93 -6.29 -12.23
C LYS A 51 9.66 -7.45 -11.53
N TYR A 52 10.56 -7.13 -10.60
CA TYR A 52 11.24 -8.14 -9.79
C TYR A 52 10.27 -9.01 -8.98
N LEU A 53 9.30 -8.41 -8.27
CA LEU A 53 8.31 -9.15 -7.49
C LEU A 53 7.50 -10.13 -8.34
N LEU A 54 7.11 -9.72 -9.56
CA LEU A 54 6.42 -10.60 -10.50
C LEU A 54 7.24 -11.84 -10.86
N ASP A 55 8.54 -11.65 -11.11
CA ASP A 55 9.42 -12.75 -11.50
C ASP A 55 9.68 -13.69 -10.32
N VAL A 56 9.77 -13.15 -9.09
CA VAL A 56 9.81 -13.95 -7.86
C VAL A 56 8.53 -14.77 -7.69
N PHE A 57 7.34 -14.17 -7.84
CA PHE A 57 6.08 -14.91 -7.68
C PHE A 57 5.90 -16.01 -8.71
N ARG A 58 6.33 -15.79 -9.95
CA ARG A 58 6.27 -16.82 -11.01
C ARG A 58 7.21 -17.98 -10.75
N SER A 59 8.34 -17.72 -10.12
CA SER A 59 9.34 -18.74 -9.82
C SER A 59 8.98 -19.59 -8.59
N ASN A 60 7.92 -19.23 -7.86
CA ASN A 60 7.49 -19.88 -6.63
C ASN A 60 6.00 -20.28 -6.71
N PRO A 61 5.69 -21.57 -6.97
CA PRO A 61 4.32 -22.06 -7.21
C PRO A 61 3.32 -21.75 -6.08
N GLU A 62 3.80 -21.70 -4.84
CA GLU A 62 3.01 -21.36 -3.65
C GLU A 62 2.47 -19.92 -3.70
N PHE A 63 3.30 -18.95 -4.09
CA PHE A 63 2.88 -17.55 -4.22
C PHE A 63 2.08 -17.31 -5.51
N PHE A 64 2.42 -18.01 -6.60
CA PHE A 64 1.67 -17.96 -7.85
C PHE A 64 0.19 -18.34 -7.64
N THR A 65 -0.05 -19.42 -6.89
CA THR A 65 -1.39 -19.92 -6.58
C THR A 65 -2.12 -18.99 -5.61
N ALA A 66 -1.42 -18.52 -4.57
CA ALA A 66 -2.02 -17.69 -3.52
C ALA A 66 -2.43 -16.29 -4.01
N PHE A 67 -1.64 -15.67 -4.88
CA PHE A 67 -1.92 -14.34 -5.45
C PHE A 67 -2.66 -14.39 -6.79
N GLN A 68 -3.04 -15.59 -7.25
CA GLN A 68 -3.78 -15.80 -8.51
C GLN A 68 -3.14 -15.06 -9.69
N ILE A 69 -1.81 -15.15 -9.80
CA ILE A 69 -1.07 -14.47 -10.86
C ILE A 69 -1.47 -15.09 -12.21
N PRO A 70 -1.91 -14.30 -13.22
CA PRO A 70 -2.29 -14.86 -14.51
C PRO A 70 -1.12 -15.60 -15.18
N ALA A 71 -1.39 -16.80 -15.71
CA ALA A 71 -0.38 -17.65 -16.36
C ALA A 71 0.15 -17.11 -17.70
N ALA A 72 -0.56 -16.15 -18.32
CA ALA A 72 -0.23 -15.64 -19.66
C ALA A 72 0.59 -14.34 -19.63
N VAL A 73 1.38 -14.13 -20.70
CA VAL A 73 2.46 -13.15 -20.91
C VAL A 73 2.12 -11.67 -20.64
N CYS A 74 0.85 -11.30 -20.53
CA CYS A 74 0.50 -9.93 -20.16
C CYS A 74 0.67 -9.74 -18.65
N LEU A 75 1.83 -9.17 -18.29
CA LEU A 75 2.01 -8.32 -17.13
C LEU A 75 0.77 -7.43 -17.04
N ASN A 76 -0.16 -7.73 -16.15
CA ASN A 76 -1.17 -6.75 -15.80
C ASN A 76 -0.77 -6.14 -14.47
N PRO A 77 0.07 -5.08 -14.46
CA PRO A 77 0.38 -4.31 -13.25
C PRO A 77 -0.86 -4.00 -12.41
N GLU A 78 -2.02 -3.88 -13.06
CA GLU A 78 -3.32 -3.73 -12.43
C GLU A 78 -3.64 -4.80 -11.37
N VAL A 79 -3.19 -6.05 -11.55
CA VAL A 79 -3.34 -7.14 -10.55
C VAL A 79 -2.55 -6.81 -9.29
N ILE A 80 -1.28 -6.43 -9.45
CA ILE A 80 -0.39 -6.07 -8.33
C ILE A 80 -0.90 -4.81 -7.64
N TYR A 81 -1.26 -3.80 -8.42
CA TYR A 81 -1.74 -2.54 -7.86
C TYR A 81 -3.06 -2.72 -7.14
N ARG A 82 -3.91 -3.65 -7.58
CA ARG A 82 -5.10 -4.08 -6.84
C ARG A 82 -4.74 -4.78 -5.54
N LEU A 83 -3.79 -5.72 -5.53
CA LEU A 83 -3.31 -6.36 -4.29
C LEU A 83 -2.78 -5.33 -3.29
N PHE A 84 -2.01 -4.34 -3.73
CA PHE A 84 -1.58 -3.24 -2.89
C PHE A 84 -2.75 -2.40 -2.37
N SER A 85 -3.76 -2.14 -3.22
CA SER A 85 -4.99 -1.46 -2.80
C SER A 85 -5.68 -2.22 -1.66
N ASP A 86 -5.81 -3.53 -1.79
CA ASP A 86 -6.44 -4.39 -0.80
C ASP A 86 -5.61 -4.39 0.50
N GLN A 87 -4.28 -4.52 0.42
CA GLN A 87 -3.41 -4.44 1.60
C GLN A 87 -3.48 -3.06 2.28
N PHE A 88 -3.54 -1.96 1.52
CA PHE A 88 -3.75 -0.63 2.10
C PHE A 88 -5.08 -0.54 2.85
N GLN A 89 -6.16 -1.16 2.36
CA GLN A 89 -7.45 -1.20 3.07
C GLN A 89 -7.42 -2.01 4.38
N MET A 90 -6.46 -2.93 4.50
CA MET A 90 -6.27 -3.74 5.70
C MET A 90 -5.47 -3.02 6.79
N LEU A 91 -4.85 -1.88 6.47
CA LEU A 91 -4.05 -1.12 7.42
C LEU A 91 -4.95 -0.54 8.52
N THR A 92 -4.57 -0.84 9.75
CA THR A 92 -5.15 -0.25 10.95
C THR A 92 -4.08 0.47 11.75
N MET A 93 -4.46 1.54 12.43
CA MET A 93 -3.64 2.27 13.39
C MET A 93 -4.39 2.27 14.72
N ASP A 94 -3.76 1.71 15.75
CA ASP A 94 -4.36 1.55 17.08
C ASP A 94 -5.78 0.92 17.05
N GLY A 95 -5.97 -0.07 16.17
CA GLY A 95 -7.24 -0.77 15.98
C GLY A 95 -8.26 -0.06 15.06
N GLU A 96 -8.02 1.19 14.66
CA GLU A 96 -8.88 1.93 13.72
C GLU A 96 -8.36 1.83 12.29
N LYS A 97 -9.24 1.88 11.27
CA LYS A 97 -8.79 1.86 9.87
C LYS A 97 -7.98 3.11 9.53
N CYS A 98 -6.85 2.94 8.84
CA CYS A 98 -6.09 4.06 8.29
C CYS A 98 -6.84 4.77 7.15
N PHE A 99 -7.61 4.01 6.38
CA PHE A 99 -8.35 4.51 5.22
C PHE A 99 -9.81 4.10 5.29
N GLU A 100 -10.70 5.07 5.07
CA GLU A 100 -12.12 4.80 4.82
C GLU A 100 -12.32 4.15 3.46
N GLN A 101 -11.48 4.52 2.48
CA GLN A 101 -11.53 4.00 1.13
C GLN A 101 -10.17 4.07 0.45
N VAL A 102 -9.84 3.02 -0.31
CA VAL A 102 -8.71 3.01 -1.25
C VAL A 102 -9.26 2.58 -2.60
N LYS A 103 -9.13 3.44 -3.62
CA LYS A 103 -9.48 3.11 -5.00
C LYS A 103 -8.25 3.19 -5.88
N MET A 104 -8.12 2.24 -6.79
CA MET A 104 -7.21 2.35 -7.91
C MET A 104 -7.94 2.96 -9.10
N LEU A 105 -7.32 3.95 -9.76
CA LEU A 105 -7.80 4.54 -11.00
C LEU A 105 -6.74 4.35 -12.08
N LYS A 106 -7.15 3.85 -13.24
CA LYS A 106 -6.32 3.74 -14.43
C LYS A 106 -6.68 4.88 -15.37
N GLN A 107 -5.71 5.73 -15.71
CA GLN A 107 -5.89 6.81 -16.66
C GLN A 107 -4.72 6.79 -17.64
N ASP A 108 -5.04 6.60 -18.92
CA ASP A 108 -4.09 6.36 -19.99
C ASP A 108 -3.17 5.16 -19.67
N SER A 109 -1.90 5.43 -19.39
CA SER A 109 -0.86 4.46 -19.04
C SER A 109 -0.43 4.53 -17.56
N ARG A 110 -1.05 5.40 -16.76
CA ARG A 110 -0.69 5.60 -15.35
C ARG A 110 -1.76 5.04 -14.42
N ILE A 111 -1.29 4.58 -13.26
CA ILE A 111 -2.16 4.06 -12.21
C ILE A 111 -2.03 4.96 -10.99
N LYS A 112 -3.16 5.45 -10.52
CA LYS A 112 -3.24 6.32 -9.34
C LYS A 112 -4.02 5.63 -8.25
N TYR A 113 -3.54 5.77 -7.03
CA TYR A 113 -4.31 5.48 -5.84
C TYR A 113 -5.03 6.73 -5.36
N CYS A 114 -6.32 6.57 -5.11
CA CYS A 114 -7.16 7.53 -4.42
C CYS A 114 -7.40 7.02 -3.01
N PHE A 115 -6.73 7.63 -2.04
CA PHE A 115 -6.87 7.33 -0.62
C PHE A 115 -7.84 8.33 0.01
N LYS A 116 -8.90 7.83 0.63
CA LYS A 116 -9.71 8.58 1.60
C LYS A 116 -9.25 8.17 2.99
N CYS A 117 -8.42 9.00 3.60
CA CYS A 117 -7.84 8.72 4.91
C CYS A 117 -8.93 8.83 6.00
N SER A 118 -8.82 8.03 7.05
CA SER A 118 -9.55 8.33 8.28
C SER A 118 -9.03 9.63 8.89
N ILE A 119 -9.89 10.34 9.62
CA ILE A 119 -9.51 11.61 10.26
C ILE A 119 -8.34 11.44 11.22
N HIS A 120 -8.30 10.30 11.93
CA HIS A 120 -7.25 10.00 12.90
C HIS A 120 -5.90 9.82 12.21
N PHE A 121 -5.84 8.91 11.22
CA PHE A 121 -4.63 8.63 10.47
C PHE A 121 -4.08 9.86 9.73
N TYR A 122 -4.97 10.66 9.11
CA TYR A 122 -4.57 11.88 8.42
C TYR A 122 -3.93 12.91 9.35
N ARG A 123 -4.48 13.10 10.56
CA ARG A 123 -3.94 14.04 11.54
C ARG A 123 -2.54 13.62 11.98
N VAL A 124 -2.34 12.33 12.27
CA VAL A 124 -1.01 11.81 12.64
C VAL A 124 0.00 12.04 11.51
N CYS A 125 -0.36 11.68 10.26
CA CYS A 125 0.51 11.91 9.10
C CYS A 125 0.87 13.39 8.90
N ASN A 126 -0.03 14.34 9.18
CA ASN A 126 0.23 15.77 9.03
C ASN A 126 1.02 16.38 10.19
N SER A 127 0.84 15.86 11.40
CA SER A 127 1.35 16.51 12.61
C SER A 127 2.71 15.94 13.02
N ASP A 128 2.87 14.63 12.92
CA ASP A 128 4.10 13.95 13.31
C ASP A 128 4.23 12.56 12.67
N PRO A 129 4.77 12.45 11.44
CA PRO A 129 5.05 11.17 10.80
C PRO A 129 5.98 10.25 11.61
N LYS A 130 6.82 10.81 12.51
CA LYS A 130 7.75 10.02 13.33
C LYS A 130 7.06 9.31 14.49
N ALA A 131 5.83 9.71 14.81
CA ALA A 131 5.02 9.04 15.81
C ALA A 131 4.48 7.68 15.34
N LEU A 132 4.59 7.34 14.05
CA LEU A 132 4.12 6.07 13.51
C LEU A 132 5.20 4.98 13.66
N ASP A 133 4.92 3.96 14.46
CA ASP A 133 5.70 2.73 14.54
C ASP A 133 5.26 1.77 13.43
N LEU A 134 6.18 1.50 12.51
CA LEU A 134 6.01 0.57 11.38
C LEU A 134 6.74 -0.75 11.62
N SER A 135 7.23 -1.01 12.83
CA SER A 135 8.05 -2.19 13.17
C SER A 135 7.39 -3.52 12.80
N SER A 136 6.06 -3.57 12.82
CA SER A 136 5.24 -4.76 12.57
C SER A 136 5.09 -5.15 11.09
N PHE A 137 5.71 -4.40 10.16
CA PHE A 137 5.73 -4.68 8.71
C PHE A 137 7.04 -5.33 8.23
N THR A 138 7.78 -6.02 9.10
CA THR A 138 8.99 -6.80 8.75
C THR A 138 8.67 -8.23 8.36
#